data_AF-C4Y962-F1
#
_entry.id   AF-C4Y962-F1
#
_cell.length_a   1.000
_cell.length_b   1.000
_cell.length_c   1.000
_cell.angle_alpha   90.00
_cell.angle_beta   90.00
_cell.angle_gamma   90.00
#
_symmetry.space_group_name_H-M   'P 1'
#
loop_
_entity.id
_entity.type
_entity.pdbx_description
1 polymer ?
#
loop_
_entity_poly.entity_id
_entity_poly.type
_entity_poly.pdbx_seq_one_letter_code
_entity_poly.pdbx_strand_id
1 'polypeptide(L)'
;MYAKLNKRVDYLLDNLSSNDLLDQSKVLEILNKSFDPKEKFDYEKLKEEKGSDLRKGLKDLEFSKEEIESTPPYNEMIEDLFVQIKEDHPEAASDGEKLLGYIKEHRAKIDDVLSKQTIKLDELLYQKSLLISSEDYHTGFDRSFLNKDKEEDDEPPQPKKTVTTVETINSPQKADTSSSQPKTDEEAFDELQVLPQTAEFAKIPYKELEKSAQFLIAHPSICTEHQKDSLIMTAFDRQLEGDTNGAKQIIYQSLLLQYISQLAGPHASKDQTIRAVKLFFHQAQGFVFASKQSF
;
A
#
# COMPACT_ATOMS: atom_id res chain seq x y z
N MET A 1 7.51 20.47 31.44
CA MET A 1 8.33 19.58 32.27
C MET A 1 9.18 20.36 33.28
N TYR A 2 10.29 20.99 32.89
CA TYR A 2 11.22 21.65 33.83
C TYR A 2 10.58 22.71 34.74
N ALA A 3 9.61 23.49 34.26
CA ALA A 3 8.89 24.45 35.12
C ALA A 3 8.17 23.77 36.32
N LYS A 4 7.71 22.52 36.17
CA LYS A 4 7.07 21.75 37.24
C LYS A 4 8.09 21.17 38.21
N LEU A 5 9.29 20.84 37.74
CA LEU A 5 10.42 20.40 38.57
C LEU A 5 10.97 21.58 39.39
N ASN A 6 11.25 22.72 38.74
CA ASN A 6 11.75 23.92 39.42
C ASN A 6 10.77 24.41 40.49
N LYS A 7 9.45 24.37 40.24
CA LYS A 7 8.44 24.68 41.28
C LYS A 7 8.54 23.79 42.52
N ARG A 8 8.84 22.51 42.36
CA ARG A 8 9.01 21.57 43.47
C ARG A 8 10.31 21.85 44.22
N VAL A 9 11.41 22.07 43.49
CA VAL A 9 12.70 22.43 44.08
C VAL A 9 12.57 23.73 44.87
N ASP A 10 12.04 24.80 44.25
CA ASP A 10 11.82 26.09 44.91
C ASP A 10 10.94 25.92 46.17
N TYR A 11 9.88 25.11 46.10
CA TYR A 11 9.05 24.81 47.27
C TYR A 11 9.82 24.09 48.39
N LEU A 12 10.70 23.14 48.05
CA LEU A 12 11.54 22.47 49.05
C LEU A 12 12.53 23.46 49.67
N LEU A 13 13.16 24.31 48.85
CA LEU A 13 14.12 25.33 49.30
C LEU A 13 13.48 26.36 50.23
N ASP A 14 12.20 26.68 50.06
CA ASP A 14 11.46 27.63 50.88
C ASP A 14 10.94 27.03 52.20
N ASN A 15 10.68 25.71 52.24
CA ASN A 15 10.00 25.06 53.37
C ASN A 15 10.90 24.14 54.22
N LEU A 16 12.09 23.78 53.76
CA LEU A 16 13.01 22.87 54.47
C LEU A 16 14.32 23.57 54.81
N SER A 17 14.89 23.21 55.98
CA SER A 17 16.24 23.61 56.34
C SER A 17 17.28 22.76 55.62
N SER A 18 18.52 23.25 55.50
CA SER A 18 19.63 22.53 54.86
C SER A 18 19.84 21.11 55.40
N ASN A 19 19.61 20.90 56.70
CA ASN A 19 19.75 19.60 57.34
C ASN A 19 18.57 18.67 57.07
N ASP A 20 17.37 19.21 56.89
CA ASP A 20 16.19 18.40 56.58
C ASP A 20 16.23 17.89 55.13
N LEU A 21 16.91 18.60 54.22
CA LEU A 21 17.14 18.16 52.84
C LEU A 21 17.98 16.88 52.73
N LEU A 22 18.76 16.55 53.77
CA LEU A 22 19.52 15.29 53.81
C LEU A 22 18.60 14.08 53.96
N ASP A 23 17.47 14.26 54.65
CA ASP A 23 16.49 13.21 54.92
C ASP A 23 15.52 13.03 53.75
N GLN A 24 15.81 12.02 52.93
CA GLN A 24 15.06 11.70 51.72
C GLN A 24 13.59 11.35 52.01
N SER A 25 13.30 10.73 53.16
CA SER A 25 11.92 10.37 53.53
C SER A 25 11.10 11.62 53.81
N LYS A 26 11.67 12.59 54.53
CA LYS A 26 11.02 13.87 54.79
C LYS A 26 10.79 14.69 53.54
N VAL A 27 11.76 14.73 52.63
CA VAL A 27 11.64 15.42 51.33
C VAL A 27 10.47 14.85 50.54
N LEU A 28 10.40 13.52 50.38
CA LEU A 28 9.31 12.85 49.69
C LEU A 28 7.96 13.04 50.37
N GLU A 29 7.89 12.96 51.70
CA GLU A 29 6.66 13.20 52.43
C GLU A 29 6.11 14.61 52.18
N ILE A 30 6.98 15.62 52.16
CA ILE A 30 6.58 17.02 51.91
C ILE A 30 6.14 17.19 50.46
N LEU A 31 6.86 16.60 49.51
CA LEU A 31 6.45 16.62 48.10
C LEU A 31 5.10 15.94 47.90
N ASN A 32 4.88 14.76 48.48
CA ASN A 32 3.62 14.02 48.35
C ASN A 32 2.44 14.67 49.09
N LYS A 33 2.71 15.50 50.10
CA LYS A 33 1.69 16.32 50.79
C LYS A 33 1.30 17.55 49.98
N SER A 34 2.24 18.15 49.25
CA SER A 34 2.05 19.44 48.55
C SER A 34 1.74 19.29 47.06
N PHE A 35 2.17 18.20 46.44
CA PHE A 35 2.01 17.91 45.02
C PHE A 35 1.44 16.50 44.81
N ASP A 36 0.75 16.28 43.70
CA ASP A 36 0.25 14.97 43.32
C ASP A 36 1.41 14.00 43.03
N PRO A 37 1.53 12.87 43.77
CA PRO A 37 2.58 11.87 43.55
C PRO A 37 2.56 11.23 42.17
N LYS A 38 1.40 11.18 41.52
CA LYS A 38 1.23 10.57 40.19
C LYS A 38 1.30 11.59 39.05
N GLU A 39 1.56 12.86 39.36
CA GLU A 39 1.72 13.89 38.34
C GLU A 39 2.97 13.59 37.50
N LYS A 40 2.76 13.27 36.22
CA LYS A 40 3.80 13.05 35.23
C LYS A 40 3.61 13.94 34.02
N PHE A 41 4.63 14.00 33.17
CA PHE A 41 4.51 14.73 31.90
C PHE A 41 3.46 14.07 31.01
N ASP A 42 2.49 14.87 30.57
CA ASP A 42 1.40 14.45 29.70
C ASP A 42 1.25 15.51 28.61
N TYR A 43 1.73 15.18 27.42
CA TYR A 43 1.74 16.12 26.29
C TYR A 43 0.32 16.34 25.73
N GLU A 44 -0.52 15.32 25.71
CA GLU A 44 -1.90 15.42 25.22
C GLU A 44 -2.72 16.36 26.11
N LYS A 45 -2.65 16.19 27.43
CA LYS A 45 -3.29 17.13 28.36
C LYS A 45 -2.77 18.56 28.21
N LEU A 46 -1.47 18.72 27.98
CA LEU A 46 -0.86 20.03 27.77
C LEU A 46 -1.34 20.69 26.46
N LYS A 47 -1.57 19.90 25.41
CA LYS A 47 -2.16 20.33 24.15
C LYS A 47 -3.63 20.72 24.31
N GLU A 48 -4.39 19.99 25.12
CA GLU A 48 -5.79 20.32 25.46
C GLU A 48 -5.89 21.61 26.28
N GLU A 49 -5.11 21.74 27.35
CA GLU A 49 -5.17 22.90 28.27
C GLU A 49 -4.75 24.21 27.61
N LYS A 50 -3.70 24.17 26.79
CA LYS A 50 -3.07 25.37 26.24
C LYS A 50 -3.31 25.54 24.74
N GLY A 51 -4.10 24.67 24.10
CA GLY A 51 -4.49 24.66 22.69
C GLY A 51 -3.95 25.78 21.78
N SER A 52 -4.58 26.96 21.81
CA SER A 52 -4.21 28.12 20.98
C SER A 52 -2.89 28.79 21.39
N ASP A 53 -2.60 28.81 22.69
CA ASP A 53 -1.48 29.51 23.33
C ASP A 53 -0.18 28.69 23.26
N LEU A 54 -0.25 27.42 22.88
CA LEU A 54 0.92 26.65 22.53
C LEU A 54 1.62 27.31 21.35
N ARG A 55 2.94 27.42 21.46
CA ARG A 55 3.77 27.94 20.39
C ARG A 55 3.62 27.05 19.15
N LYS A 56 3.54 27.65 17.95
CA LYS A 56 3.22 26.96 16.68
C LYS A 56 4.00 25.66 16.49
N GLY A 57 5.32 25.71 16.64
CA GLY A 57 6.19 24.53 16.50
C GLY A 57 6.11 23.51 17.64
N LEU A 58 5.43 23.82 18.75
CA LEU A 58 5.17 22.91 19.85
C LEU A 58 3.86 22.14 19.69
N LYS A 59 2.97 22.49 18.75
CA LYS A 59 1.70 21.78 18.50
C LYS A 59 1.87 20.56 17.61
N ASP A 60 2.89 20.62 16.77
CA ASP A 60 3.22 19.64 15.74
C ASP A 60 4.21 18.59 16.26
N LEU A 61 4.63 18.68 17.53
CA LEU A 61 5.42 17.61 18.14
C LEU A 61 4.53 16.39 18.37
N GLU A 62 5.07 15.22 18.03
CA GLU A 62 4.53 13.92 18.39
C GLU A 62 5.52 13.25 19.31
N PHE A 63 5.03 12.75 20.44
CA PHE A 63 5.80 11.93 21.37
C PHE A 63 5.30 10.50 21.26
N SER A 64 6.21 9.54 21.24
CA SER A 64 5.81 8.14 21.25
C SER A 64 5.11 7.81 22.58
N LYS A 65 4.07 6.97 22.54
CA LYS A 65 3.35 6.57 23.76
C LYS A 65 4.28 5.91 24.78
N GLU A 66 5.28 5.19 24.28
CA GLU A 66 6.31 4.51 25.06
C GLU A 66 7.22 5.50 25.82
N GLU A 67 7.59 6.63 25.20
CA GLU A 67 8.36 7.69 25.88
C GLU A 67 7.56 8.37 27.01
N ILE A 68 6.27 8.61 26.79
CA ILE A 68 5.39 9.22 27.81
C ILE A 68 5.14 8.24 28.96
N GLU A 69 5.03 6.94 28.66
CA GLU A 69 4.79 5.92 29.67
C GLU A 69 6.03 5.62 30.51
N SER A 70 7.21 5.62 29.89
CA SER A 70 8.50 5.43 30.57
C SER A 70 8.98 6.64 31.37
N THR A 71 8.42 7.83 31.14
CA THR A 71 8.78 9.02 31.91
C THR A 71 8.26 8.91 33.36
N PRO A 72 9.14 8.96 34.37
CA PRO A 72 8.74 8.86 35.77
C PRO A 72 7.93 10.09 36.23
N PRO A 73 7.15 9.96 37.32
CA PRO A 73 6.48 11.08 37.98
C PRO A 73 7.45 12.17 38.44
N TYR A 74 6.96 13.41 38.52
CA TYR A 74 7.81 14.54 38.87
C TYR A 74 8.42 14.45 40.28
N ASN A 75 7.76 13.82 41.24
CA ASN A 75 8.29 13.67 42.59
C ASN A 75 9.49 12.72 42.60
N GLU A 76 9.40 11.59 41.88
CA GLU A 76 10.51 10.64 41.70
C GLU A 76 11.68 11.30 40.97
N MET A 77 11.42 12.13 39.96
CA MET A 77 12.49 12.88 39.27
C MET A 77 13.28 13.83 40.19
N ILE A 78 12.62 14.42 41.20
CA ILE A 78 13.31 15.27 42.18
C ILE A 78 14.10 14.41 43.16
N GLU A 79 13.58 13.25 43.54
CA GLU A 79 14.31 12.29 44.36
C GLU A 79 15.59 11.81 43.66
N ASP A 80 15.48 11.40 42.39
CA ASP A 80 16.61 10.97 41.57
C ASP A 80 17.67 12.07 41.47
N LEU A 81 17.26 13.34 41.37
CA LEU A 81 18.18 14.47 41.39
C LEU A 81 18.98 14.54 42.71
N PHE A 82 18.31 14.33 43.85
CA PHE A 82 18.99 14.36 45.15
C PHE A 82 19.93 13.17 45.32
N VAL A 83 19.54 11.98 44.85
CA VAL A 83 20.39 10.80 44.83
C VAL A 83 21.62 11.06 43.95
N GLN A 84 21.43 11.54 42.73
CA GLN A 84 22.51 11.85 41.80
C GLN A 84 23.49 12.87 42.38
N ILE A 85 23.01 13.95 43.01
CA ILE A 85 23.91 14.94 43.63
C ILE A 85 24.71 14.31 44.77
N LYS A 86 24.12 13.43 45.57
CA LYS A 86 24.83 12.73 46.65
C LYS A 86 25.87 11.72 46.13
N GLU A 87 25.61 11.10 44.98
CA GLU A 87 26.54 10.19 44.31
C GLU A 87 27.72 10.93 43.66
N ASP A 88 27.43 12.02 42.94
CA ASP A 88 28.43 12.86 42.27
C ASP A 88 29.29 13.63 43.29
N HIS A 89 28.70 14.01 44.43
CA HIS A 89 29.32 14.79 45.49
C HIS A 89 29.12 14.12 46.87
N PRO A 90 30.00 13.18 47.27
CA PRO A 90 29.84 12.44 48.53
C PRO A 90 29.84 13.34 49.76
N GLU A 91 30.45 14.53 49.70
CA GLU A 91 30.38 15.54 50.75
C GLU A 91 28.96 16.07 50.98
N ALA A 92 28.12 16.11 49.95
CA ALA A 92 26.73 16.54 50.03
C ALA A 92 25.81 15.50 50.68
N ALA A 93 26.26 14.25 50.85
CA ALA A 93 25.51 13.22 51.55
C ALA A 93 25.46 13.45 53.07
N SER A 94 26.46 14.15 53.62
CA SER A 94 26.57 14.43 55.06
C SER A 94 26.46 15.91 55.40
N ASP A 95 26.71 16.80 54.44
CA ASP A 95 26.70 18.26 54.63
C ASP A 95 25.53 18.90 53.88
N GLY A 96 24.52 19.33 54.65
CA GLY A 96 23.30 19.92 54.11
C GLY A 96 23.53 21.26 53.41
N GLU A 97 24.53 22.05 53.81
CA GLU A 97 24.83 23.34 53.19
C GLU A 97 25.45 23.14 51.80
N LYS A 98 26.31 22.14 51.65
CA LYS A 98 26.88 21.77 50.34
C LYS A 98 25.82 21.21 49.41
N LEU A 99 24.94 20.33 49.91
CA LEU A 99 23.80 19.82 49.15
C LEU A 99 22.92 20.96 48.63
N LEU A 100 22.60 21.92 49.50
CA LEU A 100 21.85 23.12 49.13
C LEU A 100 22.56 23.94 48.04
N GLY A 101 23.88 24.10 48.14
CA GLY A 101 24.72 24.76 47.13
C GLY A 101 24.58 24.09 45.76
N TYR A 102 24.78 22.78 45.68
CA TYR A 102 24.68 22.03 44.43
C TYR A 102 23.27 22.02 43.84
N ILE A 103 22.22 21.93 44.68
CA ILE A 103 20.83 22.04 44.20
C ILE A 103 20.59 23.41 43.54
N LYS A 104 21.07 24.50 44.16
CA LYS A 104 20.96 25.85 43.60
C LYS A 104 21.74 26.00 42.29
N GLU A 105 22.92 25.39 42.20
CA GLU A 105 23.69 25.36 40.95
C GLU A 105 22.94 24.61 39.84
N HIS A 106 22.38 23.43 40.12
CA HIS A 106 21.57 22.68 39.16
C HIS A 106 20.33 23.47 38.73
N ARG A 107 19.64 24.13 39.66
CA ARG A 107 18.51 25.01 39.37
C ARG A 107 18.91 26.15 38.43
N ALA A 108 20.03 26.81 38.69
CA ALA A 108 20.57 27.87 37.83
C ALA A 108 20.99 27.36 36.44
N LYS A 109 21.61 26.18 36.37
CA LYS A 109 21.97 25.52 35.10
C LYS A 109 20.73 25.21 34.26
N ILE A 110 19.65 24.71 34.87
CA ILE A 110 18.38 24.45 34.17
C ILE A 110 17.81 25.75 33.61
N ASP A 111 17.78 26.83 34.38
CA ASP A 111 17.28 28.14 33.92
C ASP A 111 18.10 28.67 32.73
N ASP A 112 19.43 28.58 32.80
CA ASP A 112 20.32 28.97 31.70
C ASP A 112 20.08 28.13 30.44
N VAL A 113 20.01 26.80 30.57
CA VAL A 113 19.75 25.89 29.45
C VAL A 113 18.37 26.15 28.83
N LEU A 114 17.33 26.36 29.64
CA LEU A 114 15.99 26.69 29.15
C LEU A 114 15.97 28.00 28.36
N SER A 115 16.67 29.02 28.83
CA SER A 115 16.75 30.31 28.13
C SER A 115 17.42 30.15 26.75
N LYS A 116 18.55 29.44 26.69
CA LYS A 116 19.28 29.15 25.45
C LYS A 116 18.48 28.29 24.49
N GLN A 117 17.82 27.25 24.98
CA GLN A 117 16.96 26.37 24.17
C GLN A 117 15.77 27.12 23.59
N THR A 118 15.15 28.03 24.36
CA THR A 118 14.02 28.84 23.89
C THR A 118 14.44 29.71 22.70
N ILE A 119 15.58 30.41 22.82
CA ILE A 119 16.14 31.24 21.74
C ILE A 119 16.46 30.40 20.51
N LYS A 120 17.13 29.26 20.70
CA LYS A 120 17.48 28.35 19.60
C LYS A 120 16.25 27.77 18.91
N LEU A 121 15.19 27.47 19.67
CA LEU A 121 13.92 27.01 19.14
C LEU A 121 13.25 28.12 18.31
N ASP A 122 13.30 29.39 18.75
CA ASP A 122 12.84 30.54 17.96
C ASP A 122 13.55 30.66 16.62
N GLU A 123 14.86 30.55 16.66
CA GLU A 123 15.67 30.58 15.44
C GLU A 123 15.32 29.43 14.48
N LEU A 124 15.21 28.20 14.98
CA LEU A 124 14.86 27.04 14.15
C LEU A 124 13.46 27.12 13.56
N LEU A 125 12.46 27.57 14.34
CA LEU A 125 11.11 27.76 13.81
C LEU A 125 11.05 28.88 12.77
N TYR A 126 11.82 29.95 12.96
CA TYR A 126 11.96 31.00 11.95
C TYR A 126 12.60 30.44 10.67
N GLN A 127 13.71 29.71 10.78
CA GLN A 127 14.36 29.05 9.64
C GLN A 127 13.42 28.07 8.93
N LYS A 128 12.68 27.23 9.66
CA LYS A 128 11.65 26.33 9.09
C LYS A 128 10.61 27.13 8.31
N SER A 129 10.16 28.27 8.83
CA SER A 129 9.15 29.09 8.15
C SER A 129 9.62 29.78 6.86
N LEU A 130 10.94 29.86 6.62
CA LEU A 130 11.51 30.46 5.40
C LEU A 130 11.48 29.49 4.20
N LEU A 131 11.38 28.18 4.43
CA LEU A 131 11.43 27.16 3.37
C LEU A 131 10.15 26.32 3.38
N ILE A 132 9.58 26.07 2.19
CA ILE A 132 8.52 25.09 2.02
C ILE A 132 9.16 23.71 1.94
N SER A 133 8.89 22.85 2.91
CA SER A 133 9.36 21.48 3.00
C SER A 133 8.34 20.50 2.39
N SER A 134 8.76 19.26 2.13
CA SER A 134 7.85 18.20 1.66
C SER A 134 6.68 17.95 2.62
N GLU A 135 6.87 18.21 3.91
CA GLU A 135 5.83 18.06 4.95
C GLU A 135 4.75 19.15 4.87
N ASP A 136 5.07 20.31 4.31
CA ASP A 136 4.12 21.42 4.15
C ASP A 136 3.14 21.18 2.98
N TYR A 137 3.36 20.15 2.16
CA TYR A 137 2.42 19.76 1.10
C TYR A 137 1.30 18.89 1.67
N HIS A 138 0.09 19.45 1.71
CA HIS A 138 -1.13 18.71 2.03
C HIS A 138 -1.79 18.21 0.74
N THR A 139 -1.93 16.89 0.58
CA THR A 139 -2.64 16.29 -0.55
C THR A 139 -4.15 16.35 -0.30
N GLY A 140 -4.85 17.25 -0.99
CA GLY A 140 -6.31 17.42 -0.81
C GLY A 140 -7.14 16.29 -1.42
N PHE A 141 -6.74 15.77 -2.57
CA PHE A 141 -7.41 14.66 -3.25
C PHE A 141 -6.35 13.73 -3.84
N ASP A 142 -6.11 12.62 -3.14
CA ASP A 142 -5.29 11.53 -3.64
C ASP A 142 -6.17 10.30 -3.82
N ARG A 143 -6.35 9.86 -5.07
CA ARG A 143 -7.04 8.62 -5.41
C ARG A 143 -6.19 7.86 -6.41
N SER A 144 -5.75 6.67 -6.03
CA SER A 144 -5.26 5.69 -6.98
C SER A 144 -6.41 4.75 -7.32
N PHE A 145 -6.69 4.59 -8.62
CA PHE A 145 -7.59 3.55 -9.10
C PHE A 145 -6.74 2.59 -9.93
N LEU A 146 -6.46 1.42 -9.36
CA LEU A 146 -5.92 0.30 -10.10
C LEU A 146 -7.13 -0.38 -10.77
N ASN A 147 -7.20 -0.29 -12.10
CA ASN A 147 -8.05 -1.19 -12.86
C ASN A 147 -7.50 -2.60 -12.66
N LYS A 148 -8.04 -3.32 -11.66
CA LYS A 148 -8.03 -4.77 -11.70
C LYS A 148 -8.97 -5.11 -12.83
N ASP A 149 -8.45 -5.71 -13.89
CA ASP A 149 -9.31 -6.39 -14.85
C ASP A 149 -10.27 -7.24 -14.03
N LYS A 150 -11.57 -7.01 -14.24
CA LYS A 150 -12.58 -7.85 -13.63
C LYS A 150 -12.21 -9.27 -14.04
N GLU A 151 -11.79 -10.06 -13.06
CA GLU A 151 -12.00 -11.50 -13.13
C GLU A 151 -13.46 -11.62 -13.52
N GLU A 152 -13.69 -12.11 -14.73
CA GLU A 152 -15.02 -12.42 -15.21
C GLU A 152 -15.65 -13.29 -14.12
N ASP A 153 -16.89 -13.00 -13.76
CA ASP A 153 -17.68 -13.77 -12.80
C ASP A 153 -17.68 -15.26 -13.24
N ASP A 154 -16.68 -16.03 -12.79
CA ASP A 154 -16.81 -17.47 -12.67
C ASP A 154 -17.79 -17.68 -11.52
N GLU A 155 -19.01 -18.08 -11.89
CA GLU A 155 -20.04 -18.51 -10.96
C GLU A 155 -19.43 -19.39 -9.86
N PRO A 156 -19.79 -19.19 -8.58
CA PRO A 156 -19.26 -20.03 -7.51
C PRO A 156 -19.58 -21.50 -7.82
N PRO A 157 -18.59 -22.41 -7.81
CA PRO A 157 -18.85 -23.82 -8.08
C PRO A 157 -19.82 -24.35 -7.02
N GLN A 158 -20.96 -24.87 -7.48
CA GLN A 158 -21.93 -25.53 -6.63
C GLN A 158 -21.23 -26.58 -5.74
N PRO A 159 -21.60 -26.69 -4.45
CA PRO A 159 -21.02 -27.70 -3.58
C PRO A 159 -21.39 -29.09 -4.09
N LYS A 160 -20.38 -29.83 -4.57
CA LYS A 160 -20.51 -31.26 -4.88
C LYS A 160 -20.95 -31.97 -3.59
N LYS A 161 -22.18 -32.48 -3.58
CA LYS A 161 -22.64 -33.44 -2.57
C LYS A 161 -21.76 -34.68 -2.67
N THR A 162 -21.00 -34.96 -1.62
CA THR A 162 -20.41 -36.27 -1.37
C THR A 162 -21.54 -37.29 -1.23
N VAL A 163 -21.81 -38.03 -2.30
CA VAL A 163 -22.59 -39.26 -2.22
C VAL A 163 -21.61 -40.39 -1.92
N THR A 164 -21.66 -40.92 -0.71
CA THR A 164 -21.02 -42.19 -0.36
C THR A 164 -21.78 -43.33 -1.05
N THR A 165 -21.36 -43.71 -2.25
CA THR A 165 -21.75 -44.99 -2.85
C THR A 165 -20.75 -46.06 -2.42
N VAL A 166 -21.23 -46.99 -1.61
CA VAL A 166 -20.56 -48.22 -1.20
C VAL A 166 -20.19 -49.05 -2.43
N GLU A 167 -18.94 -49.49 -2.48
CA GLU A 167 -18.37 -50.33 -3.52
C GLU A 167 -19.11 -51.67 -3.65
N THR A 168 -19.49 -52.05 -4.87
CA THR A 168 -19.89 -53.42 -5.19
C THR A 168 -19.03 -53.94 -6.33
N ILE A 169 -18.32 -55.02 -6.02
CA ILE A 169 -17.35 -55.76 -6.83
C ILE A 169 -18.07 -56.51 -7.96
N ASN A 170 -17.89 -56.09 -9.23
CA ASN A 170 -17.63 -56.94 -10.41
C ASN A 170 -17.93 -56.23 -11.75
N SER A 171 -16.91 -56.22 -12.64
CA SER A 171 -16.93 -56.13 -14.13
C SER A 171 -16.32 -54.86 -14.77
N PRO A 172 -15.67 -54.98 -15.96
CA PRO A 172 -14.25 -54.62 -16.13
C PRO A 172 -13.95 -53.27 -16.83
N GLN A 173 -12.93 -52.62 -16.26
CA GLN A 173 -11.97 -51.63 -16.76
C GLN A 173 -12.09 -51.08 -18.20
N LYS A 174 -12.06 -49.74 -18.30
CA LYS A 174 -10.87 -49.04 -18.84
C LYS A 174 -10.45 -47.95 -17.86
N ALA A 175 -9.16 -47.94 -17.58
CA ALA A 175 -8.52 -47.10 -16.57
C ALA A 175 -8.39 -45.66 -17.06
N ASP A 176 -8.90 -44.70 -16.27
CA ASP A 176 -8.42 -43.32 -16.30
C ASP A 176 -7.27 -43.21 -15.28
N THR A 177 -6.06 -43.39 -15.78
CA THR A 177 -4.85 -42.96 -15.07
C THR A 177 -4.66 -41.47 -15.30
N SER A 178 -4.86 -40.70 -14.23
CA SER A 178 -4.24 -39.40 -14.06
C SER A 178 -2.72 -39.50 -14.24
N SER A 179 -2.19 -38.97 -15.34
CA SER A 179 -0.78 -38.65 -15.46
C SER A 179 -0.59 -37.35 -16.22
N SER A 180 -0.07 -36.36 -15.52
CA SER A 180 0.60 -35.18 -16.07
C SER A 180 1.76 -35.61 -16.97
N GLN A 181 1.56 -35.59 -18.28
CA GLN A 181 2.61 -35.62 -19.29
C GLN A 181 2.30 -34.58 -20.38
N PRO A 182 3.32 -34.01 -21.05
CA PRO A 182 3.12 -33.05 -22.11
C PRO A 182 2.43 -33.74 -23.29
N LYS A 183 1.25 -33.26 -23.68
CA LYS A 183 0.47 -33.81 -24.79
C LYS A 183 1.25 -33.66 -26.09
N THR A 184 1.31 -34.74 -26.88
CA THR A 184 1.84 -34.77 -28.24
C THR A 184 0.91 -34.02 -29.20
N ASP A 185 1.45 -33.40 -30.25
CA ASP A 185 0.76 -32.51 -31.20
C ASP A 185 -0.51 -33.08 -31.87
N GLU A 186 -0.74 -34.40 -31.82
CA GLU A 186 -1.88 -35.07 -32.45
C GLU A 186 -3.19 -34.99 -31.62
N GLU A 187 -3.12 -34.87 -30.29
CA GLU A 187 -4.33 -34.74 -29.44
C GLU A 187 -4.84 -33.30 -29.33
N ALA A 188 -4.05 -32.31 -29.73
CA ALA A 188 -4.42 -30.90 -29.70
C ALA A 188 -5.44 -30.51 -30.80
N PHE A 189 -5.55 -31.32 -31.86
CA PHE A 189 -6.49 -31.06 -32.95
C PHE A 189 -7.94 -31.45 -32.59
N ASP A 190 -8.14 -32.41 -31.68
CA ASP A 190 -9.47 -32.94 -31.34
C ASP A 190 -10.24 -32.06 -30.33
N GLU A 191 -9.57 -31.06 -29.74
CA GLU A 191 -10.16 -30.10 -28.79
C GLU A 191 -10.43 -28.70 -29.43
N LEU A 192 -10.29 -28.53 -30.75
CA LEU A 192 -10.51 -27.26 -31.45
C LEU A 192 -12.00 -26.88 -31.54
N GLN A 193 -12.55 -26.36 -30.43
CA GLN A 193 -13.91 -25.84 -30.38
C GLN A 193 -13.98 -24.39 -30.89
N VAL A 194 -14.79 -24.18 -31.93
CA VAL A 194 -15.12 -22.85 -32.43
C VAL A 194 -16.05 -22.17 -31.42
N LEU A 195 -15.62 -21.04 -30.86
CA LEU A 195 -16.49 -20.25 -29.99
C LEU A 195 -17.69 -19.69 -30.77
N PRO A 196 -18.85 -19.47 -30.14
CA PRO A 196 -20.02 -18.89 -30.81
C PRO A 196 -19.71 -17.55 -31.52
N GLN A 197 -18.92 -16.70 -30.87
CA GLN A 197 -18.47 -15.41 -31.41
C GLN A 197 -17.57 -15.58 -32.65
N THR A 198 -16.69 -16.60 -32.64
CA THR A 198 -15.82 -16.94 -33.78
C THR A 198 -16.64 -17.45 -34.97
N ALA A 199 -17.70 -18.22 -34.72
CA ALA A 199 -18.61 -18.68 -35.76
C ALA A 199 -19.44 -17.53 -36.38
N GLU A 200 -19.78 -16.49 -35.59
CA GLU A 200 -20.40 -15.27 -36.10
C GLU A 200 -19.43 -14.45 -36.94
N PHE A 201 -18.18 -14.30 -36.47
CA PHE A 201 -17.12 -13.63 -37.21
C PHE A 201 -16.88 -14.26 -38.59
N ALA A 202 -16.89 -15.60 -38.67
CA ALA A 202 -16.72 -16.35 -39.91
C ALA A 202 -17.74 -15.98 -41.00
N LYS A 203 -18.94 -15.55 -40.61
CA LYS A 203 -20.05 -15.18 -41.52
C LYS A 203 -19.92 -13.77 -42.08
N ILE A 204 -19.08 -12.91 -41.51
CA ILE A 204 -18.92 -11.51 -41.95
C ILE A 204 -18.23 -11.49 -43.32
N PRO A 205 -18.84 -10.95 -44.40
CA PRO A 205 -18.24 -11.00 -45.74
C PRO A 205 -16.81 -10.47 -45.80
N TYR A 206 -15.88 -11.18 -46.43
CA TYR A 206 -14.46 -10.80 -46.49
C TYR A 206 -14.19 -9.43 -47.16
N LYS A 207 -15.17 -8.93 -47.94
CA LYS A 207 -15.11 -7.59 -48.57
C LYS A 207 -15.41 -6.46 -47.60
N GLU A 208 -16.09 -6.74 -46.50
CA GLU A 208 -16.53 -5.77 -45.51
C GLU A 208 -15.55 -5.69 -44.34
N LEU A 209 -14.32 -5.27 -44.65
CA LEU A 209 -13.23 -5.18 -43.67
C LEU A 209 -13.57 -4.30 -42.46
N GLU A 210 -14.36 -3.25 -42.65
CA GLU A 210 -14.81 -2.38 -41.55
C GLU A 210 -15.69 -3.12 -40.54
N LYS A 211 -16.56 -4.02 -41.01
CA LYS A 211 -17.41 -4.82 -40.12
C LYS A 211 -16.59 -5.86 -39.38
N SER A 212 -15.63 -6.50 -40.06
CA SER A 212 -14.65 -7.37 -39.39
C SER A 212 -13.85 -6.61 -38.32
N ALA A 213 -13.40 -5.38 -38.60
CA ALA A 213 -12.67 -4.56 -37.64
C ALA A 213 -13.51 -4.22 -36.40
N GLN A 214 -14.75 -3.76 -36.60
CA GLN A 214 -15.66 -3.43 -35.50
C GLN A 214 -15.97 -4.66 -34.64
N PHE A 215 -16.20 -5.80 -35.27
CA PHE A 215 -16.47 -7.06 -34.57
C PHE A 215 -15.29 -7.49 -33.70
N LEU A 216 -14.05 -7.42 -34.22
CA LEU A 216 -12.85 -7.82 -33.46
C LEU A 216 -12.48 -6.83 -32.34
N ILE A 217 -12.84 -5.56 -32.48
CA ILE A 217 -12.71 -4.58 -31.39
C ILE A 217 -13.72 -4.89 -30.26
N ALA A 218 -14.93 -5.33 -30.61
CA ALA A 218 -15.97 -5.70 -29.64
C ALA A 218 -15.69 -7.06 -28.97
N HIS A 219 -15.05 -8.00 -29.70
CA HIS A 219 -14.77 -9.36 -29.25
C HIS A 219 -13.26 -9.69 -29.37
N PRO A 220 -12.36 -9.00 -28.65
CA PRO A 220 -10.92 -9.25 -28.75
C PRO A 220 -10.50 -10.62 -28.22
N SER A 221 -11.34 -11.30 -27.44
CA SER A 221 -11.12 -12.65 -26.91
C SER A 221 -10.99 -13.74 -27.98
N ILE A 222 -11.55 -13.52 -29.18
CA ILE A 222 -11.48 -14.51 -30.27
C ILE A 222 -10.19 -14.38 -31.11
N CYS A 223 -9.39 -13.33 -30.89
CA CYS A 223 -8.13 -13.09 -31.59
C CYS A 223 -6.99 -13.96 -31.03
N THR A 224 -7.16 -15.28 -31.11
CA THR A 224 -6.20 -16.26 -30.60
C THR A 224 -5.81 -17.25 -31.69
N GLU A 225 -4.62 -17.84 -31.57
CA GLU A 225 -4.12 -18.86 -32.48
C GLU A 225 -5.06 -20.10 -32.51
N HIS A 226 -5.59 -20.49 -31.35
CA HIS A 226 -6.56 -21.57 -31.23
C HIS A 226 -7.83 -21.33 -32.06
N GLN A 227 -8.39 -20.11 -32.01
CA GLN A 227 -9.60 -19.78 -32.78
C GLN A 227 -9.31 -19.63 -34.27
N LYS A 228 -8.10 -19.19 -34.67
CA LYS A 228 -7.64 -19.26 -36.06
C LYS A 228 -7.67 -20.71 -36.57
N ASP A 229 -7.08 -21.64 -35.83
CA ASP A 229 -7.00 -23.04 -36.26
C ASP A 229 -8.37 -23.72 -36.27
N SER A 230 -9.24 -23.37 -35.32
CA SER A 230 -10.64 -23.81 -35.30
C SER A 230 -11.41 -23.34 -36.54
N LEU A 231 -11.17 -22.11 -37.02
CA LEU A 231 -11.76 -21.61 -38.28
C LEU A 231 -11.19 -22.33 -39.51
N ILE A 232 -9.89 -22.64 -39.52
CA ILE A 232 -9.27 -23.39 -40.63
C ILE A 232 -9.89 -24.78 -40.73
N MET A 233 -10.11 -25.47 -39.61
CA MET A 233 -10.81 -26.75 -39.58
C MET A 233 -12.23 -26.64 -40.13
N THR A 234 -12.98 -25.61 -39.69
CA THR A 234 -14.34 -25.35 -40.20
C THR A 234 -14.37 -25.08 -41.71
N ALA A 235 -13.33 -24.43 -42.24
CA ALA A 235 -13.20 -24.20 -43.68
C ALA A 235 -12.92 -25.51 -44.44
N PHE A 236 -12.14 -26.43 -43.88
CA PHE A 236 -11.93 -27.75 -44.45
C PHE A 236 -13.24 -28.56 -44.50
N ASP A 237 -14.03 -28.55 -43.42
CA ASP A 237 -15.33 -29.21 -43.38
C ASP A 237 -16.27 -28.67 -44.47
N ARG A 238 -16.37 -27.34 -44.60
CA ARG A 238 -17.15 -26.67 -45.67
C ARG A 238 -16.69 -27.05 -47.07
N GLN A 239 -15.38 -27.19 -47.27
CA GLN A 239 -14.82 -27.59 -48.55
C GLN A 239 -15.14 -29.06 -48.88
N LEU A 240 -15.12 -29.95 -47.87
CA LEU A 240 -15.53 -31.35 -48.01
C LEU A 240 -17.02 -31.51 -48.32
N GLU A 241 -17.86 -30.62 -47.78
CA GLU A 241 -19.30 -30.51 -48.10
C GLU A 241 -19.56 -29.97 -49.51
N GLY A 242 -18.53 -29.51 -50.23
CA GLY A 242 -18.65 -28.92 -51.58
C GLY A 242 -18.94 -27.41 -51.60
N ASP A 243 -19.02 -26.76 -50.43
CA ASP A 243 -19.20 -25.30 -50.32
C ASP A 243 -17.86 -24.56 -50.40
N THR A 244 -17.34 -24.48 -51.62
CA THR A 244 -16.08 -23.78 -51.94
C THR A 244 -16.11 -22.28 -51.60
N ASN A 245 -17.27 -21.63 -51.75
CA ASN A 245 -17.42 -20.20 -51.50
C ASN A 245 -17.42 -19.91 -50.00
N GLY A 246 -18.13 -20.71 -49.21
CA GLY A 246 -18.13 -20.65 -47.76
C GLY A 246 -16.75 -20.97 -47.18
N ALA A 247 -16.08 -22.01 -47.67
CA ALA A 247 -14.72 -22.34 -47.25
C ALA A 247 -13.75 -21.17 -47.48
N LYS A 248 -13.75 -20.58 -48.68
CA LYS A 248 -12.91 -19.41 -49.02
C LYS A 248 -13.18 -18.23 -48.09
N GLN A 249 -14.45 -17.95 -47.81
CA GLN A 249 -14.89 -16.90 -46.91
C GLN A 249 -14.34 -17.09 -45.49
N ILE A 250 -14.41 -18.31 -44.94
CA ILE A 250 -13.90 -18.63 -43.61
C ILE A 250 -12.37 -18.51 -43.56
N ILE A 251 -11.67 -18.93 -44.61
CA ILE A 251 -10.21 -18.79 -44.73
C ILE A 251 -9.77 -17.33 -44.68
N TYR A 252 -10.51 -16.42 -45.33
CA TYR A 252 -10.19 -14.99 -45.22
C TYR A 252 -10.30 -14.48 -43.79
N GLN A 253 -11.32 -14.92 -43.04
CA GLN A 253 -11.49 -14.52 -41.66
C GLN A 253 -10.41 -15.13 -40.75
N SER A 254 -9.98 -16.37 -40.98
CA SER A 254 -8.87 -16.96 -40.22
C SER A 254 -7.53 -16.26 -40.49
N LEU A 255 -7.27 -15.82 -41.73
CA LEU A 255 -6.10 -15.02 -42.08
C LEU A 255 -6.09 -13.67 -41.36
N LEU A 256 -7.25 -13.02 -41.21
CA LEU A 256 -7.35 -11.78 -40.43
C LEU A 256 -6.93 -12.00 -38.98
N LEU A 257 -7.41 -13.07 -38.34
CA LEU A 257 -6.97 -13.42 -36.97
C LEU A 257 -5.47 -13.69 -36.91
N GLN A 258 -4.91 -14.36 -37.91
CA GLN A 258 -3.47 -14.64 -37.99
C GLN A 258 -2.66 -13.34 -38.02
N TYR A 259 -3.00 -12.38 -38.88
CA TYR A 259 -2.27 -11.12 -38.96
C TYR A 259 -2.41 -10.31 -37.67
N ILE A 260 -3.60 -10.25 -37.09
CA ILE A 260 -3.83 -9.53 -35.84
C ILE A 260 -3.00 -10.14 -34.70
N SER A 261 -2.96 -11.47 -34.61
CA SER A 261 -2.15 -12.18 -33.61
C SER A 261 -0.65 -11.90 -33.79
N GLN A 262 -0.16 -11.84 -35.03
CA GLN A 262 1.24 -11.49 -35.33
C GLN A 262 1.57 -10.05 -34.95
N LEU A 263 0.65 -9.11 -35.18
CA LEU A 263 0.83 -7.70 -34.80
C LEU A 263 0.75 -7.48 -33.29
N ALA A 264 -0.09 -8.25 -32.59
CA ALA A 264 -0.29 -8.11 -31.14
C ALA A 264 0.89 -8.70 -30.33
N GLY A 265 1.57 -9.72 -30.86
CA GLY A 265 2.70 -10.38 -30.24
C GLY A 265 2.30 -11.56 -29.31
N PRO A 266 3.29 -12.34 -28.83
CA PRO A 266 3.03 -13.47 -27.93
C PRO A 266 2.46 -12.98 -26.59
N HIS A 267 1.38 -13.62 -26.12
CA HIS A 267 0.64 -13.27 -24.89
C HIS A 267 0.05 -11.84 -24.84
N ALA A 268 -0.50 -11.37 -25.96
CA ALA A 268 -1.09 -10.04 -26.04
C ALA A 268 -2.27 -9.82 -25.06
N SER A 269 -2.26 -8.69 -24.36
CA SER A 269 -3.40 -8.25 -23.55
C SER A 269 -4.56 -7.76 -24.42
N LYS A 270 -5.79 -7.69 -23.87
CA LYS A 270 -7.00 -7.21 -24.58
C LYS A 270 -6.74 -5.84 -25.27
N ASP A 271 -6.05 -4.92 -24.59
CA ASP A 271 -5.70 -3.61 -25.14
C ASP A 271 -4.68 -3.66 -26.28
N GLN A 272 -3.68 -4.53 -26.18
CA GLN A 272 -2.68 -4.73 -27.24
C GLN A 272 -3.33 -5.31 -28.49
N THR A 273 -4.23 -6.27 -28.33
CA THR A 273 -5.03 -6.83 -29.42
C THR A 273 -5.90 -5.76 -30.09
N ILE A 274 -6.60 -4.93 -29.32
CA ILE A 274 -7.42 -3.84 -29.88
C ILE A 274 -6.55 -2.84 -30.67
N ARG A 275 -5.35 -2.52 -30.16
CA ARG A 275 -4.41 -1.64 -30.88
C ARG A 275 -3.92 -2.30 -32.17
N ALA A 276 -3.59 -3.58 -32.15
CA ALA A 276 -3.17 -4.35 -33.33
C ALA A 276 -4.28 -4.41 -34.40
N VAL A 277 -5.53 -4.64 -33.99
CA VAL A 277 -6.71 -4.58 -34.89
C VAL A 277 -6.79 -3.21 -35.54
N LYS A 278 -6.79 -2.13 -34.75
CA LYS A 278 -6.87 -0.76 -35.28
C LYS A 278 -5.73 -0.44 -36.25
N LEU A 279 -4.51 -0.85 -35.92
CA LEU A 279 -3.32 -0.64 -36.75
C LEU A 279 -3.43 -1.41 -38.08
N PHE A 280 -3.77 -2.70 -38.03
CA PHE A 280 -3.93 -3.54 -39.21
C PHE A 280 -4.97 -2.97 -40.18
N PHE A 281 -6.16 -2.63 -39.69
CA PHE A 281 -7.22 -2.12 -40.55
C PHE A 281 -6.95 -0.69 -41.05
N HIS A 282 -6.26 0.15 -40.28
CA HIS A 282 -5.81 1.46 -40.74
C HIS A 282 -4.82 1.33 -41.92
N GLN A 283 -3.85 0.41 -41.82
CA GLN A 283 -2.90 0.14 -42.89
C GLN A 283 -3.56 -0.52 -44.11
N ALA A 284 -4.50 -1.46 -43.89
CA ALA A 284 -5.25 -2.12 -44.96
C ALA A 284 -6.09 -1.11 -45.77
N GLN A 285 -6.73 -0.14 -45.10
CA GLN A 285 -7.44 0.96 -45.76
C GLN A 285 -6.49 1.84 -46.58
N GLY A 286 -5.31 2.17 -46.05
CA GLY A 286 -4.27 2.91 -46.78
C GLY A 286 -3.79 2.20 -48.06
N PHE A 287 -3.65 0.87 -48.01
CA PHE A 287 -3.22 0.06 -49.16
C PHE A 287 -4.30 -0.08 -50.24
N VAL A 288 -5.58 -0.17 -49.86
CA VAL A 288 -6.72 -0.16 -50.79
C VAL A 288 -6.86 1.18 -51.50
N PHE A 289 -6.50 2.28 -50.83
CA PHE A 289 -6.51 3.62 -51.45
C PHE A 289 -5.35 3.80 -52.44
N ALA A 290 -4.15 3.32 -52.11
CA ALA A 290 -2.99 3.39 -52.99
C ALA A 290 -3.14 2.52 -54.25
N SER A 291 -3.72 1.32 -54.12
CA SER A 291 -3.96 0.42 -55.27
C SER A 291 -5.08 0.92 -56.22
N LYS A 292 -6.06 1.68 -55.72
CA LYS A 292 -7.08 2.34 -56.56
C LYS A 292 -6.58 3.55 -57.35
N GLN A 293 -5.44 4.13 -56.99
CA GLN A 293 -4.82 5.24 -57.74
C GLN A 293 -3.87 4.77 -58.85
N SER A 294 -3.63 3.46 -58.98
CA SER A 294 -2.70 2.89 -59.96
C SER A 294 -3.38 2.14 -61.12
N PHE A 295 -4.65 2.48 -61.40
CA PHE A 295 -5.39 2.06 -62.61
C PHE A 295 -6.05 3.27 -63.26
#